data_AF-A0A2N6AVZ6-F1
#
_entry.id   AF-A0A2N6AVZ6-F1
#
_cell.length_a   1.000
_cell.length_b   1.000
_cell.length_c   1.000
_cell.angle_alpha   90.00
_cell.angle_beta   90.00
_cell.angle_gamma   90.00
#
_symmetry.space_group_name_H-M   'P 1'
#
loop_
_entity.id
_entity.type
_entity.pdbx_description
1 polymer ?
#
loop_
_entity_poly.entity_id
_entity_poly.type
_entity_poly.pdbx_seq_one_letter_code
_entity_poly.pdbx_strand_id
1 'polypeptide(L)' 'MTDEARAAPLRRVDISKARTITALARGITFTPTFVLLEAKREVGRITGYPGADFFYPIVNDLLARLEKKPVSGK' A
#
# COMPACT_ATOMS: atom_id res chain seq x y z
N MET A 1 14.68 -12.04 1.31
CA MET A 1 13.87 -11.11 0.50
C MET A 1 12.69 -11.92 0.00
N THR A 2 11.47 -11.50 0.32
CA THR A 2 10.26 -12.17 -0.15
C THR A 2 9.82 -11.54 -1.49
N ASP A 3 9.01 -12.22 -2.30
CA ASP A 3 8.60 -11.74 -3.62
C ASP A 3 7.78 -10.44 -3.53
N GLU A 4 7.04 -10.26 -2.45
CA GLU A 4 6.31 -9.04 -2.13
C GLU A 4 7.25 -7.83 -1.97
N ALA A 5 8.39 -8.02 -1.31
CA ALA A 5 9.37 -6.94 -1.10
C ALA A 5 10.07 -6.52 -2.40
N ARG A 6 10.11 -7.41 -3.41
CA ARG A 6 10.60 -7.10 -4.75
C ARG A 6 9.54 -6.35 -5.57
N ALA A 7 8.27 -6.75 -5.46
CA ALA A 7 7.16 -6.11 -6.15
C ALA A 7 6.83 -4.72 -5.61
N ALA A 8 6.88 -4.54 -4.28
CA ALA A 8 6.62 -3.28 -3.60
C ALA A 8 7.63 -3.06 -2.46
N PRO A 9 8.73 -2.31 -2.72
CA PRO A 9 9.73 -2.02 -1.69
C PRO A 9 9.13 -1.28 -0.50
N LEU A 10 9.31 -1.83 0.70
CA LEU A 10 8.79 -1.25 1.93
C LEU A 10 9.57 0.01 2.33
N ARG A 11 8.86 1.13 2.50
CA ARG A 11 9.41 2.38 3.05
C ARG A 11 8.66 2.78 4.31
N ARG A 12 9.38 2.95 5.42
CA ARG A 12 8.83 3.49 6.67
C ARG A 12 8.78 5.01 6.61
N VAL A 13 7.68 5.58 7.06
CA VAL A 13 7.46 7.03 7.13
C VAL A 13 6.90 7.37 8.49
N ASP A 14 7.44 8.42 9.11
CA ASP A 14 6.87 9.00 10.32
C ASP A 14 5.50 9.62 10.00
N ILE A 15 4.47 9.33 10.79
CA ILE A 15 3.11 9.83 10.55
C ILE A 15 3.05 11.37 10.49
N SER A 16 3.90 12.07 11.24
CA SER A 16 4.00 13.54 11.21
C SER A 16 4.44 14.07 9.83
N LYS A 17 5.14 13.25 9.06
CA LYS A 17 5.60 13.52 7.69
C LYS A 17 4.66 12.95 6.63
N ALA A 18 3.70 12.11 6.99
CA ALA A 18 2.80 11.48 6.00
C ALA A 18 1.97 12.51 5.21
N ARG A 19 1.62 13.64 5.83
CA ARG A 19 0.90 14.76 5.18
C ARG A 19 1.64 15.38 3.98
N THR A 20 2.96 15.20 3.87
CA THR A 20 3.73 15.72 2.74
C THR A 20 3.73 14.77 1.54
N ILE A 21 3.14 13.59 1.66
CA ILE A 21 3.04 12.61 0.57
C ILE A 21 1.79 12.95 -0.26
N THR A 22 2.02 13.61 -1.39
CA THR A 22 0.94 14.03 -2.32
C THR A 22 0.22 12.86 -3.00
N ALA A 23 0.83 11.68 -3.01
CA ALA A 23 0.27 10.47 -3.62
C ALA A 23 -0.86 9.81 -2.80
N LEU A 24 -1.04 10.23 -1.54
CA LEU A 24 -2.07 9.68 -0.67
C LEU A 24 -3.46 10.22 -1.08
N ALA A 25 -4.42 9.32 -1.22
CA ALA A 25 -5.80 9.70 -1.50
C ALA A 25 -6.45 10.42 -0.30
N ARG A 26 -5.98 10.11 0.92
CA ARG A 26 -6.50 10.63 2.20
C ARG A 26 -5.38 10.69 3.23
N GLY A 27 -5.50 11.58 4.21
CA GLY A 27 -4.57 11.64 5.35
C GLY A 27 -4.45 10.31 6.12
N ILE A 28 -3.35 10.15 6.84
CA ILE A 28 -3.11 9.02 7.75
C ILE A 28 -3.30 9.54 9.18
N THR A 29 -4.27 8.98 9.90
CA THR A 29 -4.62 9.37 11.27
C THR A 29 -4.39 8.26 12.29
N PHE A 30 -4.09 7.04 11.83
CA PHE A 30 -3.90 5.87 12.66
C PHE A 30 -2.61 5.13 12.29
N THR A 31 -1.92 4.59 13.29
CA THR A 31 -0.69 3.80 13.10
C THR A 31 -0.84 2.40 13.69
N PRO A 32 -0.28 1.35 13.05
CA PRO A 32 0.33 1.39 11.72
C PRO A 32 -0.71 1.53 10.61
N THR A 33 -0.35 2.20 9.51
CA THR A 33 -1.11 2.15 8.25
C THR A 33 -0.12 1.81 7.13
N PHE A 34 -0.46 0.80 6.33
CA PHE A 34 0.33 0.35 5.19
C PHE A 34 -0.35 0.85 3.93
N VAL A 35 0.36 1.59 3.08
CA VAL A 35 -0.20 2.17 1.85
C VAL A 35 0.59 1.65 0.67
N LEU A 36 -0.10 1.10 -0.32
CA LEU A 36 0.48 0.72 -1.60
C LEU A 36 0.35 1.89 -2.58
N LEU A 37 1.48 2.31 -3.14
CA LEU A 37 1.56 3.38 -4.13
C LEU A 37 2.08 2.82 -5.45
N GLU A 38 1.46 3.22 -6.56
CA GLU A 38 1.92 2.94 -7.93
C GLU A 38 1.89 4.23 -8.73
N ALA A 39 2.97 4.54 -9.46
CA ALA A 39 3.07 5.74 -10.31
C ALA A 39 2.62 7.05 -9.61
N LYS A 40 2.98 7.23 -8.34
CA LYS A 40 2.58 8.36 -7.46
C LYS A 40 1.08 8.46 -7.17
N ARG A 41 0.36 7.34 -7.23
CA ARG A 41 -1.05 7.23 -6.84
C ARG A 41 -1.25 6.12 -5.83
N GLU A 42 -2.10 6.35 -4.85
CA GLU A 42 -2.53 5.30 -3.92
C GLU A 42 -3.40 4.26 -4.62
N VAL A 43 -3.00 2.99 -4.50
CA VAL A 43 -3.72 1.82 -5.02
C VAL A 43 -4.65 1.25 -3.94
N GLY A 44 -4.20 1.29 -2.69
CA GLY A 44 -4.97 0.84 -1.54
C GLY A 44 -4.16 0.95 -0.25
N ARG A 45 -4.81 0.66 0.88
CA ARG A 45 -4.18 0.69 2.20
C ARG A 45 -4.78 -0.33 3.16
N ILE A 46 -3.98 -0.70 4.16
CA ILE A 46 -4.36 -1.51 5.32
C ILE A 46 -4.21 -0.63 6.55
N THR A 47 -5.26 -0.52 7.37
CA THR A 47 -5.23 0.27 8.61
C THR A 47 -5.16 -0.68 9.79
N GLY A 48 -4.18 -0.48 10.67
CA GLY A 48 -3.91 -1.37 11.80
C GLY A 48 -3.11 -2.62 11.42
N TYR A 49 -2.79 -3.41 12.44
CA TYR A 49 -2.06 -4.67 12.32
C TYR A 49 -2.58 -5.66 13.37
N PRO A 50 -3.58 -6.50 13.02
CA PRO A 50 -4.15 -7.48 13.96
C PRO A 50 -3.30 -8.75 14.10
N GLY A 51 -2.27 -8.93 13.28
CA GLY A 51 -1.40 -10.11 13.27
C GLY A 51 -1.05 -10.56 11.85
N ALA A 52 -0.02 -11.40 11.71
CA ALA A 52 0.51 -11.84 10.42
C ALA A 52 -0.53 -12.58 9.57
N ASP A 53 -1.29 -13.49 10.19
CA ASP A 53 -2.27 -14.35 9.50
C ASP A 53 -3.38 -13.57 8.80
N PHE A 54 -3.71 -12.38 9.32
CA PHE A 54 -4.67 -11.47 8.71
C PHE A 54 -4.02 -10.45 7.78
N PHE A 55 -2.77 -10.09 8.04
CA PHE A 55 -2.06 -9.04 7.31
C PHE A 55 -1.63 -9.50 5.91
N TYR A 56 -0.94 -10.65 5.82
CA TYR A 56 -0.34 -11.09 4.56
C TYR A 56 -1.35 -11.43 3.46
N PRO A 57 -2.52 -12.04 3.73
CA PRO A 57 -3.55 -12.22 2.69
C PRO A 57 -3.99 -10.89 2.06
N ILE A 58 -4.17 -9.84 2.87
CA ILE A 58 -4.56 -8.51 2.39
C ILE A 58 -3.44 -7.85 1.58
N VAL A 59 -2.16 -8.07 1.96
CA VAL A 59 -1.01 -7.62 1.17
C VAL A 59 -1.02 -8.28 -0.21
N ASN A 60 -1.23 -9.59 -0.27
CA ASN A 60 -1.29 -10.33 -1.54
C ASN A 60 -2.41 -9.80 -2.44
N ASP A 61 -3.60 -9.56 -1.88
CA ASP A 61 -4.72 -8.96 -2.62
C ASP A 61 -4.42 -7.55 -3.13
N LEU A 62 -3.69 -6.74 -2.35
CA LEU A 62 -3.26 -5.41 -2.78
C LEU A 62 -2.21 -5.47 -3.89
N LEU A 63 -1.25 -6.39 -3.79
CA LEU A 63 -0.19 -6.56 -4.80
C LEU A 63 -0.76 -7.08 -6.13
N ALA A 64 -1.74 -7.99 -6.09
CA ALA A 64 -2.44 -8.48 -7.29
C ALA A 64 -3.15 -7.35 -8.09
N ARG A 65 -3.43 -6.20 -7.46
CA ARG A 65 -3.98 -5.02 -8.16
C ARG A 65 -2.96 -4.28 -9.01
N LEU A 66 -1.66 -4.42 -8.71
CA LEU A 66 -0.59 -3.88 -9.57
C LEU A 66 -0.52 -4.64 -10.90
N GLU A 67 -0.79 -5.94 -10.87
CA GLU A 67 -0.76 -6.80 -12.05
C GLU A 67 -2.00 -6.61 -12.93
N LYS A 68 -3.16 -6.33 -12.32
CA LYS A 68 -4.41 -6.01 -13.02
C LYS A 68 -4.42 -4.54 -13.47
N LYS A 69 -3.64 -4.22 -14.50
CA LYS A 69 -3.95 -3.02 -15.32
C LYS A 69 -5.37 -3.16 -15.87
N PRO A 70 -6.19 -2.08 -15.88
CA PRO A 70 -7.39 -2.10 -16.70
C PRO A 70 -6.93 -2.23 -18.15
N VAL A 71 -7.50 -3.19 -18.87
CA VAL A 71 -7.54 -3.13 -20.33
C VAL A 71 -8.16 -1.77 -20.63
N SER A 72 -7.34 -0.84 -21.10
CA SER A 72 -7.82 0.39 -21.74
C SER A 72 -8.73 -0.09 -22.87
N GLY A 73 -10.03 0.08 -22.67
CA GLY A 73 -11.03 -0.18 -23.69
C GLY A 73 -10.73 0.64 -24.94
N LYS A 74 -11.14 0.06 -26.06
CA LYS A 74 -11.09 0.58 -27.44
C LYS A 74 -11.37 2.08 -27.57
#